data_AF-A0A351NHS2-F1
#
_entry.id   AF-A0A351NHS2-F1
#
_cell.length_a   1.000
_cell.length_b   1.000
_cell.length_c   1.000
_cell.angle_alpha   90.00
_cell.angle_beta   90.00
_cell.angle_gamma   90.00
#
_symmetry.space_group_name_H-M   'P 1'
#
loop_
_entity.id
_entity.type
_entity.pdbx_description
1 polymer ?
#
loop_
_entity_poly.entity_id
_entity_poly.type
_entity_poly.pdbx_seq_one_letter_code
_entity_poly.pdbx_strand_id
1 'polypeptide(L)'
;MYVFSNLAKLVKFAQYSSDMGKFRNLWNRSDDGDRREQRSFARYAIVATSLCLFFLLVKHDNLIVWVRSAITLRKQERQIEKLQNDNARLHNAADKLYSDRDSLETFARNNFMFCEPDEDIYIVGD
;
A
#
# COMPACT_ATOMS: atom_id res chain seq x y z
N MET A 1 -35.95 28.74 2.29
CA MET A 1 -34.53 28.38 2.11
C MET A 1 -34.27 27.42 0.91
N TYR A 2 -35.24 26.62 0.45
CA TYR A 2 -35.06 25.66 -0.67
C TYR A 2 -34.98 26.26 -2.09
N VAL A 3 -35.62 27.42 -2.32
CA VAL A 3 -35.66 28.05 -3.67
C VAL A 3 -34.29 28.58 -4.10
N PHE A 4 -33.53 29.16 -3.16
CA PHE A 4 -32.19 29.70 -3.42
C PHE A 4 -31.15 28.62 -3.78
N SER A 5 -31.26 27.40 -3.21
CA SER A 5 -30.30 26.32 -3.54
C SER A 5 -30.51 25.77 -4.95
N ASN A 6 -31.75 25.73 -5.45
CA ASN A 6 -32.03 25.29 -6.81
C ASN A 6 -31.57 26.32 -7.84
N LEU A 7 -31.70 27.61 -7.54
CA LEU A 7 -31.21 28.69 -8.39
C LEU A 7 -29.69 28.66 -8.53
N ALA A 8 -28.95 28.43 -7.44
CA ALA A 8 -27.50 28.29 -7.48
C ALA A 8 -27.04 27.05 -8.30
N LYS A 9 -27.78 25.95 -8.24
CA LYS A 9 -27.51 24.76 -9.07
C LYS A 9 -27.75 25.03 -10.55
N LEU A 10 -28.83 25.73 -10.90
CA LEU A 10 -29.13 26.09 -12.29
C LEU A 10 -28.11 27.06 -12.88
N VAL A 11 -27.63 28.04 -12.11
CA VAL A 11 -26.57 28.96 -12.56
C VAL A 11 -25.27 28.20 -12.81
N LYS A 12 -24.87 27.30 -11.89
CA LYS A 12 -23.68 26.45 -12.09
C LYS A 12 -23.82 25.52 -13.29
N PHE A 13 -25.00 24.95 -13.51
CA PHE A 13 -25.28 24.08 -14.65
C PHE A 13 -25.26 24.86 -15.99
N ALA A 14 -25.86 26.05 -16.02
CA ALA A 14 -25.83 26.92 -17.19
C ALA A 14 -24.40 27.36 -17.53
N GLN A 15 -23.60 27.67 -16.51
CA GLN A 15 -22.20 28.03 -16.69
C GLN A 15 -21.35 26.85 -17.20
N TYR A 16 -21.56 25.64 -16.64
CA TYR A 16 -20.94 24.42 -17.12
C TYR A 16 -21.31 24.09 -18.58
N SER A 17 -22.59 24.27 -18.94
CA SER A 17 -23.08 24.09 -20.31
C SER A 17 -22.47 25.10 -21.29
N SER A 18 -22.34 26.36 -20.88
CA SER A 18 -21.67 27.41 -21.66
C SER A 18 -20.19 27.10 -21.88
N ASP A 19 -19.48 26.66 -20.84
CA ASP A 19 -18.08 26.28 -20.94
C ASP A 19 -17.90 25.04 -21.83
N MET A 20 -18.76 24.02 -21.71
CA MET A 20 -18.82 22.89 -22.65
C MET A 20 -19.04 23.34 -24.10
N GLY A 21 -19.88 24.35 -24.33
CA GLY A 21 -20.09 24.94 -25.65
C GLY A 21 -18.83 25.58 -26.23
N LYS A 22 -18.05 26.28 -25.39
CA LYS A 22 -16.75 26.87 -25.78
C LYS A 22 -15.70 25.80 -26.05
N PHE A 23 -15.61 24.76 -25.21
CA PHE A 23 -14.72 23.62 -25.46
C PHE A 23 -15.06 22.92 -26.77
N ARG A 24 -16.34 22.67 -27.04
CA ARG A 24 -16.79 22.06 -28.30
C ARG A 24 -16.43 22.93 -29.51
N ASN A 25 -16.53 24.25 -29.38
CA ASN A 25 -16.13 25.20 -30.42
C ASN A 25 -14.60 25.21 -30.65
N LEU A 26 -13.79 25.15 -29.58
CA LEU A 26 -12.33 25.05 -29.69
C LEU A 26 -11.88 23.80 -30.47
N TRP A 27 -12.63 22.71 -30.39
CA TRP A 27 -12.34 21.46 -31.11
C TRP A 27 -12.96 21.39 -32.51
N ASN A 28 -13.81 22.35 -32.89
CA ASN A 28 -14.52 22.31 -34.17
C ASN A 28 -13.63 22.84 -35.31
N ARG A 29 -13.03 21.92 -36.07
CA ARG A 29 -12.10 22.21 -37.19
C ARG A 29 -12.74 22.98 -38.36
N SER A 30 -14.07 22.99 -38.45
CA SER A 30 -14.81 23.68 -39.52
C SER A 30 -14.82 25.20 -39.36
N ASP A 31 -14.56 25.72 -38.15
CA ASP A 31 -14.65 27.15 -37.82
C ASP A 31 -13.28 27.85 -37.81
N ASP A 32 -12.24 27.17 -38.32
CA ASP A 32 -10.85 27.61 -38.12
C ASP A 32 -10.36 28.71 -39.06
N GLY A 33 -11.12 29.05 -40.13
CA GLY A 33 -10.88 30.20 -41.00
C GLY A 33 -9.40 30.48 -41.30
N ASP A 34 -8.99 31.74 -41.10
CA ASP A 34 -7.63 32.27 -41.36
C ASP A 34 -6.66 32.07 -40.18
N ARG A 35 -7.13 31.56 -39.02
CA ARG A 35 -6.32 31.34 -37.79
C ARG A 35 -6.05 29.86 -37.50
N ARG A 36 -6.11 29.02 -38.53
CA ARG A 36 -5.91 27.57 -38.48
C ARG A 36 -4.62 27.16 -37.77
N GLU A 37 -3.52 27.85 -38.08
CA GLU A 37 -2.20 27.48 -37.56
C GLU A 37 -2.11 27.68 -36.05
N GLN A 38 -2.54 28.84 -35.55
CA GLN A 38 -2.49 29.17 -34.12
C GLN A 38 -3.42 28.28 -33.28
N ARG A 39 -4.62 27.97 -33.78
CA ARG A 39 -5.57 27.08 -33.08
C ARG A 39 -5.13 25.62 -33.12
N SER A 40 -4.42 25.19 -34.17
CA SER A 40 -3.84 23.84 -34.24
C SER A 40 -2.71 23.63 -33.22
N PHE A 41 -1.86 24.64 -33.03
CA PHE A 41 -0.80 24.62 -32.03
C PHE A 41 -1.38 24.58 -30.61
N ALA A 42 -2.41 25.38 -30.32
CA ALA A 42 -3.08 25.37 -29.02
C ALA A 42 -3.69 23.98 -28.69
N ARG A 43 -4.33 23.32 -29.67
CA ARG A 43 -4.85 21.95 -29.48
C ARG A 43 -3.73 20.95 -29.21
N TYR A 44 -2.63 21.03 -29.95
CA TYR A 44 -1.47 20.18 -29.73
C TYR A 44 -0.84 20.40 -28.35
N ALA A 45 -0.68 21.66 -27.92
CA ALA A 45 -0.16 22.02 -26.62
C ALA A 45 -1.06 21.51 -25.48
N ILE A 46 -2.39 21.62 -25.62
CA ILE A 46 -3.35 21.07 -24.66
C ILE A 46 -3.21 19.54 -24.57
N VAL A 47 -3.20 18.83 -25.70
CA VAL A 47 -3.06 17.36 -25.72
C VAL A 47 -1.73 16.91 -25.14
N ALA A 48 -0.63 17.54 -25.53
CA ALA A 48 0.71 17.23 -25.04
C ALA A 48 0.83 17.48 -23.52
N THR A 49 0.26 18.57 -23.02
CA THR A 49 0.24 18.89 -21.58
C THR A 49 -0.61 17.88 -20.81
N SER A 50 -1.79 17.52 -21.33
CA SER A 50 -2.66 16.50 -20.72
C SER A 50 -1.99 15.12 -20.67
N LEU A 51 -1.30 14.72 -21.74
CA LEU A 51 -0.51 13.48 -21.77
C LEU A 51 0.65 13.50 -20.77
N CYS A 52 1.37 14.62 -20.69
CA CYS A 52 2.46 14.79 -19.72
C CYS A 52 1.95 14.68 -18.28
N LEU A 53 0.85 15.36 -17.95
CA LEU A 53 0.22 15.27 -16.63
C LEU A 53 -0.31 13.86 -16.34
N PHE A 54 -0.90 13.18 -17.33
CA PHE A 54 -1.34 11.80 -17.19
C PHE A 54 -0.16 10.87 -16.89
N PHE A 55 0.95 10.97 -17.62
CA PHE A 55 2.16 10.19 -17.36
C PHE A 55 2.78 10.50 -15.99
N LEU A 56 2.77 11.76 -15.55
CA LEU A 56 3.25 12.15 -14.22
C LEU A 56 2.36 11.59 -13.10
N LEU A 57 1.04 11.59 -13.28
CA LEU A 57 0.08 11.06 -12.30
C LEU A 57 0.10 9.52 -12.26
N VAL A 58 0.16 8.86 -13.41
CA VAL A 58 0.31 7.39 -13.50
C VAL A 58 1.64 6.94 -12.89
N LYS A 59 2.69 7.74 -13.00
CA LYS A 59 3.94 7.47 -12.30
C LYS A 59 3.82 7.61 -10.79
N HIS A 60 2.93 8.42 -10.23
CA HIS A 60 2.82 8.62 -8.79
C HIS A 60 2.27 7.38 -8.07
N ASP A 61 1.27 6.69 -8.64
CA ASP A 61 0.77 5.43 -8.08
C ASP A 61 1.81 4.31 -8.19
N ASN A 62 2.55 4.26 -9.31
CA ASN A 62 3.62 3.28 -9.49
C ASN A 62 4.86 3.59 -8.61
N LEU A 63 5.21 4.87 -8.41
CA LEU A 63 6.32 5.30 -7.53
C LEU A 63 6.01 5.04 -6.06
N ILE A 64 4.79 5.37 -5.60
CA ILE A 64 4.41 5.16 -4.20
C ILE A 64 4.46 3.68 -3.86
N VAL A 65 4.00 2.81 -4.76
CA VAL A 65 4.12 1.37 -4.63
C VAL A 65 5.59 0.97 -4.61
N TRP A 66 6.43 1.46 -5.52
CA TRP A 66 7.86 1.12 -5.56
C TRP A 66 8.65 1.54 -4.31
N VAL A 67 8.36 2.74 -3.78
CA VAL A 67 9.00 3.26 -2.55
C VAL A 67 8.54 2.46 -1.33
N ARG A 68 7.25 2.13 -1.23
CA ARG A 68 6.74 1.25 -0.16
C ARG A 68 7.30 -0.16 -0.26
N SER A 69 7.42 -0.72 -1.47
CA SER A 69 8.03 -2.02 -1.73
C SER A 69 9.51 -2.04 -1.33
N ALA A 70 10.29 -1.01 -1.68
CA ALA A 70 11.71 -0.92 -1.33
C ALA A 70 11.97 -0.83 0.19
N ILE A 71 11.11 -0.13 0.94
CA ILE A 71 11.21 -0.05 2.40
C ILE A 71 10.77 -1.37 3.06
N THR A 72 9.76 -2.04 2.48
CA THR A 72 9.19 -3.28 3.00
C THR A 72 10.11 -4.48 2.78
N LEU A 73 10.83 -4.52 1.65
CA LEU A 73 11.86 -5.53 1.35
C LEU A 73 12.94 -5.61 2.45
N ARG A 74 13.47 -4.47 2.92
CA ARG A 74 14.50 -4.46 3.98
C ARG A 74 14.00 -4.95 5.33
N LYS A 75 12.72 -4.75 5.64
CA LYS A 75 12.09 -5.26 6.87
C LYS A 75 11.76 -6.74 6.78
N GLN A 76 11.49 -7.26 5.58
CA GLN A 76 11.21 -8.68 5.35
C GLN A 76 12.49 -9.52 5.37
N GLU A 77 13.61 -9.03 4.82
CA GLU A 77 14.90 -9.73 4.86
C GLU A 77 15.35 -10.07 6.29
N ARG A 78 15.28 -9.08 7.20
CA ARG A 78 15.64 -9.29 8.62
C ARG A 78 14.69 -10.24 9.34
N GLN A 79 13.43 -10.29 8.92
CA GLN A 79 12.47 -11.24 9.50
C GLN A 79 12.76 -12.66 9.01
N ILE A 80 13.14 -12.83 7.75
CA ILE A 80 13.54 -14.13 7.19
C ILE A 80 14.79 -14.65 7.89
N GLU A 81 15.82 -13.81 8.04
CA GLU A 81 17.06 -14.20 8.73
C GLU A 81 16.81 -14.60 10.19
N LYS A 82 15.97 -13.82 10.90
CA LYS A 82 15.61 -14.14 12.29
C LYS A 82 14.82 -15.45 12.38
N LEU A 83 13.85 -15.66 11.49
CA LEU A 83 13.06 -16.90 11.45
C LEU A 83 13.92 -18.12 11.10
N GLN A 84 14.90 -17.98 10.20
CA GLN A 84 15.84 -19.06 9.87
C GLN A 84 16.73 -19.42 11.07
N ASN A 85 17.26 -18.42 11.79
CA ASN A 85 18.03 -18.64 13.00
C ASN A 85 17.21 -19.28 14.13
N ASP A 86 15.96 -18.84 14.32
CA ASP A 86 15.07 -19.44 15.31
C ASP A 86 14.70 -20.89 14.94
N ASN A 87 14.50 -21.18 13.66
CA ASN A 87 14.22 -22.54 13.18
C ASN A 87 15.44 -23.47 13.41
N ALA A 88 16.65 -22.99 13.12
CA ALA A 88 17.89 -23.73 13.41
C ALA A 88 18.10 -23.96 14.92
N ARG A 89 17.78 -22.98 15.76
CA ARG A 89 17.82 -23.14 17.23
C ARG A 89 16.80 -24.16 17.73
N LEU A 90 15.57 -24.11 17.23
CA LEU A 90 14.51 -25.04 17.62
C LEU A 90 14.84 -26.47 17.17
N HIS A 91 15.39 -26.64 15.97
CA HIS A 91 15.84 -27.95 15.51
C HIS A 91 16.95 -28.53 16.39
N ASN A 92 17.97 -27.75 16.72
CA ASN A 92 19.04 -28.20 17.62
C ASN A 92 18.53 -28.49 19.04
N ALA A 93 17.56 -27.71 19.54
CA ALA A 93 16.93 -27.97 20.83
C ALA A 93 16.13 -29.27 20.80
N ALA A 94 15.36 -29.52 19.74
CA ALA A 94 14.62 -30.76 19.53
C ALA A 94 15.57 -31.97 19.45
N ASP A 95 16.64 -31.90 18.66
CA ASP A 95 17.62 -32.99 18.56
C ASP A 95 18.27 -33.28 19.91
N LYS A 96 18.61 -32.24 20.69
CA LYS A 96 19.16 -32.40 22.03
C LYS A 96 18.15 -33.03 23.01
N LEU A 97 16.89 -32.66 22.92
CA LEU A 97 15.79 -33.26 23.69
C LEU A 97 15.58 -34.73 23.32
N TYR A 98 15.60 -35.08 22.03
CA TYR A 98 15.41 -36.47 21.59
C TYR A 98 16.63 -37.36 21.79
N SER A 99 17.84 -36.80 21.80
CA SER A 99 19.08 -37.57 21.91
C SER A 99 19.37 -38.10 23.32
N ASP A 100 18.78 -37.50 24.37
CA ASP A 100 19.16 -37.80 25.76
C ASP A 100 17.96 -37.70 26.71
N ARG A 101 17.64 -38.80 27.40
CA ARG A 101 16.41 -38.97 28.19
C ARG A 101 16.37 -38.00 29.38
N ASP A 102 17.51 -37.75 29.99
CA ASP A 102 17.67 -36.86 31.15
C ASP A 102 17.43 -35.38 30.78
N SER A 103 17.75 -35.02 29.53
CA SER A 103 17.53 -33.70 28.95
C SER A 103 16.03 -33.41 28.77
N LEU A 104 15.28 -34.42 28.33
CA LEU A 104 13.82 -34.39 28.22
C LEU A 104 13.14 -34.24 29.59
N GLU A 105 13.60 -35.01 30.57
CA GLU A 105 13.08 -34.96 31.94
C GLU A 105 13.34 -33.59 32.58
N THR A 106 14.56 -33.06 32.46
CA THR A 106 14.91 -31.73 32.97
C THR A 106 14.06 -30.63 32.33
N PHE A 107 13.77 -30.73 31.02
CA PHE A 107 12.93 -29.77 30.32
C PHE A 107 11.47 -29.82 30.79
N ALA A 108 10.94 -31.03 30.99
CA ALA A 108 9.59 -31.27 31.51
C ALA A 108 9.42 -30.70 32.92
N ARG A 109 10.39 -30.95 33.80
CA ARG A 109 10.43 -30.41 35.17
C ARG A 109 10.46 -28.89 35.19
N ASN A 110 11.32 -28.25 34.40
CA ASN A 110 11.50 -26.79 34.41
C ASN A 110 10.36 -25.99 33.76
N ASN A 111 9.77 -26.48 32.65
CA ASN A 111 8.79 -25.70 31.90
C ASN A 111 7.34 -26.02 32.27
N PHE A 112 7.09 -27.24 32.74
CA PHE A 112 5.73 -27.74 32.98
C PHE A 112 5.52 -28.21 34.42
N MET A 113 6.53 -28.08 35.29
CA MET A 113 6.48 -28.55 36.69
C MET A 113 6.07 -30.03 36.81
N PHE A 114 6.45 -30.86 35.84
CA PHE A 114 6.22 -32.30 35.92
C PHE A 114 7.11 -32.92 37.00
N CYS A 115 6.55 -33.86 37.77
CA CYS A 115 7.24 -34.59 38.82
C CYS A 115 6.94 -36.09 38.72
N GLU A 116 7.82 -36.91 39.30
CA GLU A 116 7.52 -38.32 39.45
C GLU A 116 6.35 -38.53 40.41
N PRO A 117 5.60 -39.64 40.27
CA PRO A 117 4.36 -39.86 41.03
C PRO A 117 4.50 -39.84 42.56
N ASP A 118 5.72 -39.92 43.10
CA ASP A 118 6.01 -39.94 44.54
C ASP A 118 6.75 -38.70 45.05
N GLU A 119 6.87 -37.65 44.23
CA GLU A 119 7.69 -36.47 44.54
C GLU A 119 6.82 -35.24 44.88
N ASP A 120 7.15 -34.55 45.98
CA ASP A 120 6.42 -33.38 46.46
C ASP A 120 6.97 -32.06 45.87
N ILE A 121 6.08 -31.22 45.31
CA ILE A 121 6.44 -29.93 44.70
C ILE A 121 6.24 -28.79 45.70
N TYR A 122 7.30 -28.01 45.96
CA TYR A 122 7.23 -26.79 46.77
C TYR A 122 7.30 -25.55 45.89
N ILE A 123 6.19 -24.81 45.78
CA ILE A 123 6.16 -23.50 45.13
C ILE A 123 6.56 -22.45 46.17
N VAL A 124 7.77 -21.91 46.06
CA VAL A 124 8.20 -20.77 46.86
C VAL A 124 7.64 -19.51 46.20
N GLY A 125 6.60 -18.95 46.80
CA GLY A 125 6.06 -17.64 46.42
C GLY A 125 6.99 -16.53 46.90
N ASP A 126 7.25 -15.57 46.01
CA ASP A 126 7.93 -14.30 46.34
C ASP A 126 6.94 -13.32 46.97
#